data_AF-X1TWY8-F1
#
_entry.id   AF-X1TWY8-F1
#
_cell.length_a   1.000
_cell.length_b   1.000
_cell.length_c   1.000
_cell.angle_alpha   90.00
_cell.angle_beta   90.00
_cell.angle_gamma   90.00
#
_symmetry.space_group_name_H-M   'P 1'
#
loop_
_entity.id
_entity.type
_entity.pdbx_description
1 polymer ?
#
loop_
_entity_poly.entity_id
_entity_poly.type
_entity_poly.pdbx_seq_one_letter_code
_entity_poly.pdbx_strand_id
1 'polypeptide(L)'
;MLKITRADFLPIEKSKFPEICERKGIGHPDSVCDAVADACSRALCVYYLEHFDRVYHHNVDKAALVGGVAKPEFGGGMIIQPQYFLIVGRAIHQILTECGTEHKLEYVPVATICLDTQRQTLTKIFRNLDLARDIQFDYAVRPGSTDLTGVFDESHHSEEIL
;
A
#
# COMPACT_ATOMS: atom_id res chain seq x y z
N MET A 1 4.65 -29.92 10.10
CA MET A 1 3.52 -30.84 10.38
C MET A 1 2.26 -30.00 10.53
N LEU A 2 1.25 -30.21 9.69
CA LEU A 2 -0.05 -29.54 9.84
C LEU A 2 -0.83 -30.17 11.00
N LYS A 3 -1.45 -29.35 11.86
CA LYS A 3 -2.18 -29.80 13.04
C LYS A 3 -3.65 -29.42 12.92
N ILE A 4 -4.53 -30.41 13.00
CA ILE A 4 -6.00 -30.22 13.04
C ILE A 4 -6.48 -30.59 14.44
N THR A 5 -7.12 -29.65 15.12
CA THR A 5 -7.68 -29.84 16.47
C THR A 5 -9.10 -29.35 16.55
N ARG A 6 -9.86 -29.90 17.49
CA ARG A 6 -11.19 -29.41 17.82
C ARG A 6 -11.11 -28.00 18.41
N ALA A 7 -12.01 -27.11 18.00
CA ALA A 7 -12.15 -25.79 18.61
C ALA A 7 -12.62 -25.93 20.08
N ASP A 8 -12.09 -25.08 20.94
CA ASP A 8 -12.38 -25.00 22.38
C ASP A 8 -13.41 -23.91 22.73
N PHE A 9 -13.95 -23.24 21.72
CA PHE A 9 -15.02 -22.25 21.84
C PHE A 9 -16.31 -22.70 21.12
N LEU A 10 -17.45 -22.15 21.53
CA LEU A 10 -18.73 -22.37 20.86
C LEU A 10 -18.79 -21.58 19.55
N PRO A 11 -19.54 -22.06 18.53
CA PRO A 11 -19.90 -21.23 17.38
C PRO A 11 -20.42 -19.86 17.84
N ILE A 12 -20.05 -18.78 17.14
CA ILE A 12 -20.40 -17.40 17.52
C ILE A 12 -21.92 -17.25 17.73
N GLU A 13 -22.72 -17.84 16.83
CA GLU A 13 -24.19 -17.84 16.88
C GLU A 13 -24.79 -18.56 18.11
N LYS A 14 -23.98 -19.35 18.84
CA LYS A 14 -24.34 -20.07 20.07
C LYS A 14 -23.74 -19.45 21.33
N SER A 15 -23.03 -18.33 21.19
CA SER A 15 -22.45 -17.62 22.34
C SER A 15 -23.55 -17.06 23.24
N LYS A 16 -23.30 -17.06 24.55
CA LYS A 16 -24.18 -16.41 25.54
C LYS A 16 -23.86 -14.91 25.72
N PHE A 17 -22.79 -14.44 25.11
CA PHE A 17 -22.38 -13.03 25.11
C PHE A 17 -22.89 -12.32 23.85
N PRO A 18 -23.21 -11.01 23.92
CA PRO A 18 -23.61 -10.24 22.75
C PRO A 18 -22.55 -10.23 21.65
N GLU A 19 -22.98 -10.36 20.40
CA GLU A 19 -22.14 -10.21 19.21
C GLU A 19 -22.21 -8.77 18.70
N ILE A 20 -21.05 -8.21 18.35
CA ILE A 20 -20.93 -6.89 17.73
C ILE A 20 -20.01 -7.02 16.53
N CYS A 21 -20.47 -6.53 15.37
CA CYS A 21 -19.69 -6.46 14.15
C CYS A 21 -19.58 -5.01 13.67
N GLU A 22 -18.40 -4.62 13.22
CA GLU A 22 -18.14 -3.31 12.60
C GLU A 22 -17.56 -3.52 11.21
N ARG A 23 -18.01 -2.70 10.25
CA ARG A 23 -17.42 -2.61 8.91
C ARG A 23 -17.22 -1.14 8.55
N LYS A 24 -15.97 -0.77 8.27
CA LYS A 24 -15.63 0.53 7.71
C LYS A 24 -15.91 0.55 6.21
N GLY A 25 -16.64 1.57 5.75
CA GLY A 25 -17.04 1.72 4.36
C GLY A 25 -15.89 2.20 3.47
N ILE A 26 -16.06 2.13 2.14
CA ILE A 26 -15.01 2.48 1.17
C ILE A 26 -14.46 3.92 1.29
N GLY A 27 -15.27 4.86 1.79
CA GLY A 27 -14.86 6.24 2.02
C GLY A 27 -14.37 6.53 3.44
N HIS A 28 -14.34 5.54 4.33
CA HIS A 28 -13.79 5.70 5.67
C HIS A 28 -12.27 5.93 5.56
N PRO A 29 -11.69 6.92 6.27
CA PRO A 29 -10.27 7.24 6.16
C PRO A 29 -9.33 6.04 6.28
N ASP A 30 -9.56 5.17 7.27
CA ASP A 30 -8.77 3.94 7.42
C ASP A 30 -8.87 3.00 6.21
N SER A 31 -10.08 2.73 5.71
CA SER A 31 -10.26 1.88 4.53
C SER A 31 -9.67 2.48 3.26
N VAL A 32 -9.64 3.82 3.17
CA VAL A 32 -8.98 4.54 2.08
C VAL A 32 -7.46 4.41 2.19
N CYS A 33 -6.89 4.52 3.39
CA CYS A 33 -5.48 4.22 3.65
C CYS A 33 -5.11 2.79 3.24
N ASP A 34 -5.90 1.81 3.67
CA ASP A 34 -5.70 0.39 3.34
C ASP A 34 -5.74 0.15 1.83
N ALA A 35 -6.75 0.70 1.15
CA ALA A 35 -6.91 0.52 -0.29
C ALA A 35 -5.73 1.11 -1.10
N VAL A 36 -5.21 2.26 -0.66
CA VAL A 36 -4.08 2.92 -1.32
C VAL A 36 -2.77 2.21 -1.03
N ALA A 37 -2.56 1.75 0.21
CA ALA A 37 -1.38 0.96 0.59
C ALA A 37 -1.29 -0.33 -0.25
N ASP A 38 -2.41 -1.07 -0.35
CA ASP A 38 -2.50 -2.26 -1.20
C ASP A 38 -2.26 -1.94 -2.68
N ALA A 39 -2.89 -0.88 -3.18
CA ALA A 39 -2.72 -0.46 -4.57
C ALA A 39 -1.26 -0.09 -4.89
N CYS A 40 -0.59 0.65 -4.01
CA CYS A 40 0.83 1.01 -4.15
C CYS A 40 1.72 -0.25 -4.15
N SER A 41 1.45 -1.20 -3.26
CA SER A 41 2.16 -2.49 -3.21
C SER A 41 2.02 -3.23 -4.54
N ARG A 42 0.79 -3.38 -5.04
CA ARG A 42 0.52 -4.00 -6.33
C ARG A 42 1.18 -3.28 -7.51
N ALA A 43 1.17 -1.95 -7.51
CA ALA A 43 1.80 -1.16 -8.57
C ALA A 43 3.34 -1.35 -8.58
N LEU A 44 3.97 -1.45 -7.41
CA LEU A 44 5.38 -1.79 -7.30
C LEU A 44 5.66 -3.22 -7.81
N CYS A 45 4.86 -4.21 -7.40
CA CYS A 45 4.97 -5.59 -7.91
C CYS A 45 4.91 -5.64 -9.44
N VAL A 46 3.90 -5.00 -10.04
CA VAL A 46 3.73 -4.95 -11.50
C VAL A 46 4.94 -4.31 -12.15
N TYR A 47 5.38 -3.14 -11.66
CA TYR A 47 6.56 -2.47 -12.20
C TYR A 47 7.80 -3.37 -12.15
N TYR A 48 8.05 -4.01 -11.01
CA TYR A 48 9.21 -4.88 -10.86
C TYR A 48 9.17 -6.09 -11.80
N LEU A 49 8.01 -6.75 -11.92
CA LEU A 49 7.84 -7.88 -12.83
C LEU A 49 8.03 -7.47 -14.29
N GLU A 50 7.46 -6.34 -14.72
CA GLU A 50 7.56 -5.87 -16.10
C GLU A 50 8.98 -5.48 -16.52
N HIS A 51 9.81 -5.01 -15.58
CA HIS A 51 11.14 -4.47 -15.89
C HIS A 51 12.30 -5.41 -15.50
N PHE A 52 12.07 -6.32 -14.55
CA PHE A 52 13.13 -7.15 -13.97
C PHE A 52 12.74 -8.62 -13.79
N ASP A 53 11.54 -9.01 -14.25
CA ASP A 53 11.02 -10.39 -14.18
C ASP A 53 10.97 -11.00 -12.77
N ARG A 54 10.95 -10.14 -11.75
CA ARG A 54 10.95 -10.55 -10.34
C ARG A 54 10.41 -9.44 -9.47
N VAL A 55 9.72 -9.79 -8.39
CA VAL A 55 9.34 -8.83 -7.34
C VAL A 55 10.52 -8.59 -6.40
N TYR A 56 10.80 -7.32 -6.11
CA TYR A 56 11.81 -6.91 -5.12
C TYR A 56 11.20 -6.57 -3.77
N HIS A 57 11.99 -6.64 -2.71
CA HIS A 57 11.54 -6.31 -1.36
C HIS A 57 10.93 -4.91 -1.29
N HIS A 58 9.67 -4.85 -0.86
CA HIS A 58 8.99 -3.63 -0.50
C HIS A 58 7.90 -3.92 0.56
N ASN A 59 7.61 -2.92 1.38
CA ASN A 59 6.55 -2.91 2.39
C ASN A 59 5.99 -1.48 2.45
N VAL A 60 4.90 -1.22 1.73
CA VAL A 60 4.22 0.10 1.66
C VAL A 60 2.87 0.05 2.37
N ASP A 61 2.90 -0.48 3.59
CA ASP A 61 1.75 -0.82 4.44
C ASP A 61 1.42 0.27 5.48
N LYS A 62 2.05 1.44 5.40
CA LYS A 62 1.77 2.58 6.30
C LYS A 62 1.26 3.74 5.49
N ALA A 63 0.10 4.26 5.87
CA ALA A 63 -0.47 5.45 5.27
C ALA A 63 -1.09 6.35 6.34
N ALA A 64 -1.05 7.65 6.11
CA ALA A 64 -1.72 8.64 6.95
C ALA A 64 -2.56 9.55 6.06
N LEU A 65 -3.88 9.53 6.28
CA LEU A 65 -4.81 10.50 5.73
C LEU A 65 -5.16 11.50 6.83
N VAL A 66 -4.50 12.66 6.78
CA VAL A 66 -4.71 13.77 7.72
C VAL A 66 -5.90 14.59 7.24
N GLY A 67 -6.88 14.75 8.14
CA GLY A 67 -8.11 15.49 7.87
C GLY A 67 -7.84 16.96 7.51
N GLY A 68 -8.63 17.46 6.56
CA GLY A 68 -8.72 18.88 6.24
C GLY A 68 -9.85 19.57 7.00
N VAL A 69 -10.29 20.73 6.50
CA VAL A 69 -11.42 21.49 7.04
C VAL A 69 -12.38 21.81 5.90
N ALA A 70 -13.67 21.58 6.11
CA ALA A 70 -14.72 21.86 5.15
C ALA A 70 -15.85 22.66 5.77
N LYS A 71 -16.51 23.49 4.94
CA LYS A 71 -17.77 24.18 5.26
C LYS A 71 -18.86 23.66 4.31
N PRO A 72 -19.53 22.55 4.64
CA PRO A 72 -20.62 22.01 3.85
C PRO A 72 -21.89 22.85 4.03
N GLU A 73 -22.64 23.07 2.95
CA GLU A 73 -23.92 23.80 2.94
C GLU A 73 -24.91 23.09 2.01
N PHE A 74 -26.22 23.31 2.17
CA PHE A 74 -27.18 22.74 1.22
C PHE A 74 -26.91 23.25 -0.20
N GLY A 75 -26.81 22.34 -1.16
CA GLY A 75 -26.48 22.66 -2.55
C GLY A 75 -24.98 22.81 -2.84
N GLY A 76 -24.09 22.60 -1.86
CA GLY A 76 -22.65 22.64 -2.09
C GLY A 76 -21.83 22.86 -0.82
N GLY A 77 -21.02 23.91 -0.84
CA GLY A 77 -20.04 24.24 0.20
C GLY A 77 -18.64 24.34 -0.36
N MET A 78 -17.64 24.37 0.53
CA MET A 78 -16.24 24.46 0.12
C MET A 78 -15.29 23.71 1.06
N ILE A 79 -14.19 23.23 0.51
CA ILE A 79 -13.03 22.80 1.28
C ILE A 79 -12.23 24.07 1.65
N ILE A 80 -12.07 24.32 2.95
CA ILE A 80 -11.30 25.44 3.50
C ILE A 80 -9.81 25.08 3.56
N GLN A 81 -9.52 23.85 4.01
CA GLN A 81 -8.18 23.31 4.09
C GLN A 81 -8.15 21.93 3.44
N PRO A 82 -7.25 21.67 2.48
CA PRO A 82 -7.13 20.37 1.85
C PRO A 82 -6.71 19.30 2.87
N GLN A 83 -7.12 18.07 2.60
CA GLN A 83 -6.58 16.90 3.31
C GLN A 83 -5.13 16.68 2.89
N TYR A 84 -4.36 15.97 3.71
CA TYR A 84 -3.00 15.56 3.38
C TYR A 84 -2.87 14.05 3.44
N PHE A 85 -2.46 13.44 2.33
CA PHE A 85 -2.26 12.00 2.22
C PHE A 85 -0.76 11.71 2.12
N LEU A 86 -0.25 10.92 3.06
CA LEU A 86 1.12 10.44 3.07
C LEU A 86 1.17 8.92 3.03
N ILE A 87 1.81 8.36 2.01
CA ILE A 87 2.19 6.94 1.97
C ILE A 87 3.62 6.76 2.50
N VAL A 88 3.83 5.78 3.37
CA VAL A 88 5.11 5.52 4.06
C VAL A 88 5.46 4.05 3.90
N GLY A 89 6.74 3.75 3.75
CA GLY A 89 7.14 2.37 3.64
C GLY A 89 8.59 2.16 3.25
N ARG A 90 8.86 0.94 2.81
CA ARG A 90 10.13 0.50 2.28
C ARG A 90 9.98 0.03 0.84
N ALA A 91 10.89 0.40 -0.04
CA ALA A 91 10.96 -0.15 -1.39
C ALA A 91 12.38 -0.04 -1.94
N ILE A 92 12.79 -1.06 -2.69
CA ILE A 92 14.02 -1.02 -3.48
C ILE A 92 13.84 0.01 -4.60
N HIS A 93 14.79 0.92 -4.75
CA HIS A 93 14.75 1.98 -5.77
C HIS A 93 15.97 1.97 -6.69
N GLN A 94 16.92 1.07 -6.42
CA GLN A 94 18.16 0.87 -7.13
C GLN A 94 18.40 -0.63 -7.21
N ILE A 95 18.59 -1.15 -8.42
CA ILE A 95 18.78 -2.57 -8.69
C ILE A 95 20.03 -2.71 -9.53
N LEU A 96 20.91 -3.63 -9.14
CA LEU A 96 22.08 -3.99 -9.94
C LEU A 96 21.67 -5.16 -10.84
N THR A 97 21.62 -4.94 -12.15
CA THR A 97 21.31 -5.97 -13.14
C THR A 97 22.59 -6.45 -13.82
N GLU A 98 22.66 -7.74 -14.14
CA GLU A 98 23.77 -8.32 -14.89
C GLU A 98 23.57 -8.08 -16.38
N CYS A 99 24.60 -7.60 -17.07
CA CYS A 99 24.61 -7.34 -18.49
C CYS A 99 25.90 -7.89 -19.10
N GLY A 100 25.93 -9.20 -19.35
CA GLY A 100 27.14 -9.89 -19.82
C GLY A 100 28.20 -9.97 -18.72
N THR A 101 29.35 -9.34 -18.92
CA THR A 101 30.44 -9.27 -17.92
C THR A 101 30.39 -8.00 -17.06
N GLU A 102 29.43 -7.11 -17.31
CA GLU A 102 29.30 -5.84 -16.60
C GLU A 102 28.00 -5.81 -15.79
N HIS A 103 28.00 -4.99 -14.73
CA HIS A 103 26.81 -4.71 -13.96
C HIS A 103 26.27 -3.32 -14.30
N LYS A 104 24.95 -3.21 -14.45
CA LYS A 104 24.26 -1.95 -14.70
C LYS A 104 23.41 -1.60 -13.48
N LEU A 105 23.53 -0.35 -13.02
CA LEU A 105 22.66 0.17 -11.97
C LEU A 105 21.39 0.75 -12.60
N GLU A 106 20.24 0.20 -12.26
CA GLU A 106 18.92 0.63 -12.73
C GLU A 106 18.12 1.25 -11.58
N TYR A 107 17.30 2.25 -11.91
CA TYR A 107 16.53 3.02 -10.94
C TYR A 107 15.05 2.76 -11.09
N VAL A 108 14.36 2.58 -9.95
CA VAL A 108 12.91 2.41 -9.90
C VAL A 108 12.27 3.71 -9.44
N PRO A 109 11.30 4.29 -10.19
CA PRO A 109 10.68 5.57 -9.87
C PRO A 109 9.60 5.39 -8.79
N VAL A 110 9.99 4.88 -7.61
CA VAL A 110 9.09 4.57 -6.48
C VAL A 110 8.19 5.75 -6.13
N ALA A 111 8.76 6.96 -6.07
CA ALA A 111 8.03 8.18 -5.78
C ALA A 111 6.85 8.40 -6.73
N THR A 112 7.14 8.35 -8.03
CA THR A 112 6.16 8.55 -9.10
C THR A 112 5.08 7.47 -9.06
N ILE A 113 5.48 6.20 -8.94
CA ILE A 113 4.56 5.07 -8.83
C ILE A 113 3.60 5.27 -7.65
N CYS A 114 4.11 5.62 -6.47
CA CYS A 114 3.30 5.83 -5.28
C CYS A 114 2.37 7.03 -5.41
N LEU A 115 2.83 8.17 -5.92
CA LEU A 115 2.01 9.38 -6.06
C LEU A 115 0.90 9.19 -7.11
N ASP A 116 1.21 8.56 -8.25
CA ASP A 116 0.23 8.30 -9.30
C ASP A 116 -0.81 7.28 -8.83
N THR A 117 -0.37 6.23 -8.13
CA THR A 117 -1.26 5.20 -7.60
C THR A 117 -2.22 5.76 -6.55
N GLN A 118 -1.76 6.65 -5.67
CA GLN A 118 -2.63 7.37 -4.74
C GLN A 118 -3.75 8.08 -5.49
N ARG A 119 -3.42 8.90 -6.50
CA ARG A 119 -4.39 9.68 -7.28
C ARG A 119 -5.40 8.78 -7.98
N GLN A 120 -4.91 7.78 -8.72
CA GLN A 120 -5.75 6.85 -9.49
C GLN A 120 -6.69 6.05 -8.59
N THR A 121 -6.23 5.67 -7.40
CA THR A 121 -7.06 4.94 -6.43
C THR A 121 -8.16 5.84 -5.89
N LEU A 122 -7.82 7.06 -5.47
CA LEU A 122 -8.81 7.99 -4.93
C LEU A 122 -9.83 8.46 -5.97
N THR A 123 -9.46 8.56 -7.26
CA THR A 123 -10.42 8.87 -8.35
C THR A 123 -11.53 7.82 -8.45
N LYS A 124 -11.22 6.55 -8.14
CA LYS A 124 -12.19 5.45 -8.18
C LYS A 124 -13.10 5.43 -6.94
N ILE A 125 -12.62 5.96 -5.82
CA ILE A 125 -13.35 5.97 -4.55
C ILE A 125 -14.24 7.21 -4.43
N PHE A 126 -13.71 8.39 -4.73
CA PHE A 126 -14.38 9.67 -4.50
C PHE A 126 -14.85 10.31 -5.80
N ARG A 127 -16.16 10.60 -5.86
CA ARG A 127 -16.80 11.28 -7.01
C ARG A 127 -16.89 12.79 -6.86
N ASN A 128 -16.74 13.31 -5.65
CA ASN A 128 -17.05 14.69 -5.29
C ASN A 128 -15.85 15.44 -4.68
N LEU A 129 -14.64 14.91 -4.82
CA LEU A 129 -13.40 15.59 -4.44
C LEU A 129 -12.62 15.95 -5.71
N ASP A 130 -12.15 17.18 -5.79
CA ASP A 130 -11.13 17.58 -6.76
C ASP A 130 -9.76 17.21 -6.19
N LEU A 131 -9.20 16.09 -6.64
CA LEU A 131 -7.92 15.56 -6.11
C LEU A 131 -6.71 16.46 -6.43
N ALA A 132 -6.84 17.46 -7.30
CA ALA A 132 -5.76 18.42 -7.52
C ALA A 132 -5.78 19.54 -6.49
N ARG A 133 -6.94 19.81 -5.86
CA ARG A 133 -7.15 20.96 -4.97
C ARG A 133 -7.48 20.58 -3.53
N ASP A 134 -8.25 19.51 -3.34
CA ASP A 134 -8.84 19.13 -2.06
C ASP A 134 -7.95 18.17 -1.26
N ILE A 135 -6.92 17.60 -1.89
CA ILE A 135 -5.95 16.70 -1.26
C ILE A 135 -4.54 16.99 -1.74
N GLN A 136 -3.63 17.20 -0.80
CA GLN A 136 -2.19 17.19 -1.04
C GLN A 136 -1.66 15.75 -0.87
N PHE A 137 -0.87 15.28 -1.82
CA PHE A 137 -0.31 13.93 -1.82
C PHE A 137 1.19 13.97 -1.61
N ASP A 138 1.70 13.04 -0.83
CA ASP A 138 3.11 12.94 -0.49
C ASP A 138 3.52 11.47 -0.30
N TYR A 139 4.83 11.23 -0.21
CA TYR A 139 5.40 9.91 0.04
C TYR A 139 6.67 9.99 0.90
N ALA A 140 6.80 9.05 1.83
CA ALA A 140 8.00 8.81 2.62
C ALA A 140 8.42 7.34 2.52
N VAL A 141 8.53 6.85 1.28
CA VAL A 141 9.05 5.50 1.00
C VAL A 141 10.58 5.57 0.84
N ARG A 142 11.31 4.70 1.54
CA ARG A 142 12.78 4.66 1.57
C ARG A 142 13.31 3.24 1.35
N PRO A 143 14.61 3.03 1.10
CA PRO A 143 15.16 1.68 1.05
C PRO A 143 14.93 0.90 2.35
N GLY A 144 14.75 -0.42 2.23
CA GLY A 144 14.80 -1.35 3.36
C GLY A 144 16.21 -1.43 3.97
N SER A 145 16.33 -1.98 5.17
CA SER A 145 17.64 -2.34 5.73
C SER A 145 18.22 -3.53 4.96
N THR A 146 19.55 -3.57 4.85
CA THR A 146 20.29 -4.64 4.16
C THR A 146 19.92 -6.03 4.67
N ASP A 147 19.71 -6.17 5.97
CA ASP A 147 19.42 -7.46 6.60
C ASP A 147 18.05 -7.99 6.17
N LEU A 148 17.03 -7.14 6.13
CA LEU A 148 15.66 -7.53 5.75
C LEU A 148 15.51 -7.71 4.24
N THR A 149 16.21 -6.91 3.45
CA THR A 149 16.25 -7.13 1.99
C THR A 149 16.98 -8.42 1.66
N GLY A 150 18.07 -8.74 2.37
CA GLY A 150 18.84 -9.98 2.18
C GLY A 150 18.01 -11.23 2.40
N VAL A 151 17.22 -11.29 3.49
CA VAL A 151 16.31 -12.42 3.75
C VAL A 151 15.28 -12.61 2.62
N PHE A 152 14.77 -11.52 2.06
CA PHE A 152 13.84 -11.58 0.92
C PHE A 152 14.53 -12.04 -0.37
N ASP A 153 15.81 -11.73 -0.54
CA ASP A 153 16.58 -12.18 -1.71
C ASP A 153 16.96 -13.65 -1.62
N GLU A 154 17.37 -14.13 -0.44
CA GLU A 154 17.67 -15.54 -0.18
C GLU A 154 16.48 -16.47 -0.46
N SER A 155 15.25 -16.00 -0.19
CA SER A 155 14.03 -16.78 -0.45
C SER A 155 13.72 -16.95 -1.93
N HIS A 156 14.27 -16.13 -2.82
CA HIS A 156 14.11 -16.27 -4.27
C HIS A 156 15.18 -17.17 -4.89
N HIS A 157 16.36 -17.25 -4.29
CA HIS A 157 17.39 -18.20 -4.73
C HIS A 157 17.08 -19.65 -4.34
N SER A 158 16.09 -19.87 -3.47
CA SER A 158 15.71 -21.22 -3.01
C SER A 158 14.71 -21.94 -3.93
N GLU A 159 14.30 -21.34 -5.06
CA GLU A 159 13.53 -22.05 -6.11
C GLU A 159 14.40 -22.94 -7.03
N GLU A 160 15.72 -23.04 -6.81
CA GLU A 160 16.59 -24.10 -7.39
C GLU A 160 16.64 -25.38 -6.53
N ILE A 161 15.61 -25.68 -5.74
CA ILE A 161 15.49 -26.97 -5.06
C ILE A 161 14.69 -27.93 -5.95
N LEU A 162 15.44 -28.71 -6.75
CA LEU A 162 15.18 -30.05 -7.32
C LEU A 162 13.75 -30.41 -7.76
#